data_AF-A0A1I1D712-F1
#
_entry.id   AF-A0A1I1D712-F1
#
_cell.length_a   1.000
_cell.length_b   1.000
_cell.length_c   1.000
_cell.angle_alpha   90.00
_cell.angle_beta   90.00
_cell.angle_gamma   90.00
#
_symmetry.space_group_name_H-M   'P 1'
#
loop_
_entity.id
_entity.type
_entity.pdbx_description
1 polymer ?
#
loop_
_entity_poly.entity_id
_entity_poly.type
_entity_poly.pdbx_seq_one_letter_code
_entity_poly.pdbx_strand_id
1 'polypeptide(L)' 'MPTELRPTLIFSAADAVLDDVKVWQSRPLDALYSIVYMDCIHVKVRGSGAVRVKALYLASGVNLDGIKEVLGL' A
#
# COMPACT_ATOMS: atom_id res chain seq x y z
N MET A 1 -13.76 30.77 3.02
CA MET A 1 -12.29 30.74 3.14
C MET A 1 -11.83 29.32 2.81
N PRO A 2 -11.04 29.08 1.76
CA PRO A 2 -10.49 27.75 1.52
C PRO A 2 -9.46 27.47 2.63
N THR A 3 -9.63 26.38 3.36
CA THR A 3 -8.67 25.89 4.35
C THR A 3 -7.38 25.47 3.63
N GLU A 4 -6.37 26.34 3.64
CA GLU A 4 -5.01 26.00 3.23
C GLU A 4 -4.43 24.93 4.18
N LEU A 5 -4.47 23.67 3.76
CA LEU A 5 -3.79 22.58 4.46
C LEU A 5 -2.30 22.66 4.17
N ARG A 6 -1.50 22.98 5.19
CA ARG A 6 -0.03 22.99 5.05
C ARG A 6 0.47 21.58 4.73
N PRO A 7 1.43 21.41 3.80
CA PRO A 7 1.98 20.10 3.44
C PRO A 7 2.42 19.26 4.63
N THR A 8 3.00 19.90 5.66
CA THR A 8 3.41 19.26 6.92
C THR A 8 2.27 18.60 7.70
N LEU A 9 1.05 19.12 7.65
CA LEU A 9 -0.12 18.48 8.29
C LEU A 9 -0.54 17.19 7.56
N ILE A 10 -0.33 17.10 6.24
CA ILE A 10 -0.67 15.91 5.46
C ILE A 10 0.34 14.78 5.76
N PHE A 11 1.63 15.13 5.90
CA PHE A 11 2.66 14.15 6.24
C PHE A 11 2.52 13.62 7.68
N SER A 12 2.18 14.45 8.66
CA SER A 12 2.00 13.98 10.04
C SER A 12 0.85 12.99 10.20
N ALA A 13 -0.20 13.13 9.38
CA ALA A 13 -1.30 12.18 9.36
C ALA A 13 -0.89 10.82 8.75
N ALA A 14 0.08 10.81 7.84
CA ALA A 14 0.61 9.57 7.25
C ALA A 14 1.39 8.73 8.28
N ASP A 15 2.10 9.38 9.21
CA ASP A 15 2.80 8.66 10.27
C ASP A 15 1.83 7.96 11.24
N ALA A 16 0.65 8.57 11.46
CA ALA A 16 -0.37 8.02 12.37
C ALA A 16 -0.96 6.68 11.89
N VAL A 17 -0.93 6.39 10.59
CA VAL A 17 -1.48 5.14 10.02
C VAL A 17 -0.41 4.05 9.83
N LEU A 18 0.85 4.30 10.18
CA LEU A 18 1.94 3.35 9.96
C LEU A 18 1.73 2.03 10.72
N ASP A 19 1.21 2.10 11.94
CA ASP A 19 0.95 0.90 12.73
C ASP A 19 -0.25 0.11 12.19
N ASP A 20 -1.30 0.79 11.73
CA ASP A 20 -2.44 0.15 11.05
C ASP A 20 -2.00 -0.57 9.77
N VAL A 21 -1.08 0.03 9.00
CA VAL A 21 -0.51 -0.60 7.81
C VAL A 21 0.25 -1.88 8.17
N LYS A 22 1.05 -1.89 9.26
CA LYS A 22 1.75 -3.10 9.72
C LYS A 22 0.76 -4.19 10.12
N VAL A 23 -0.29 -3.82 10.86
CA VAL A 23 -1.35 -4.77 11.26
C VAL A 23 -2.02 -5.36 10.02
N TRP A 24 -2.39 -4.52 9.05
CA TRP A 24 -2.99 -4.95 7.79
C TRP A 24 -2.04 -5.86 6.99
N GLN A 25 -0.75 -5.56 6.90
CA GLN A 25 0.24 -6.42 6.24
C GLN A 25 0.41 -7.78 6.94
N SER A 26 0.25 -7.84 8.26
CA SER A 26 0.40 -9.06 9.06
C SER A 26 -0.86 -9.92 9.18
N ARG A 27 -2.01 -9.41 8.73
CA ARG A 27 -3.29 -10.12 8.85
C ARG A 27 -3.24 -11.47 8.11
N PRO A 28 -3.88 -12.52 8.63
CA PRO A 28 -3.98 -13.78 7.92
C PRO A 28 -4.78 -13.60 6.62
N LEU A 29 -4.33 -14.25 5.55
CA LEU A 29 -5.06 -14.36 4.29
C LEU A 29 -5.86 -15.67 4.25
N ASP A 30 -6.85 -15.72 3.37
CA ASP A 30 -7.59 -16.96 3.15
C ASP A 30 -6.70 -18.03 2.52
N ALA A 31 -7.00 -19.30 2.80
CA ALA A 31 -6.21 -20.43 2.31
C ALA A 31 -6.30 -20.61 0.79
N LEU A 32 -7.35 -20.09 0.15
CA LEU A 32 -7.61 -20.28 -1.28
C LEU A 32 -8.21 -19.03 -1.92
N TYR A 33 -7.62 -18.63 -3.05
CA TYR A 33 -8.11 -17.58 -3.93
C TYR A 33 -8.36 -18.17 -5.31
N SER A 34 -9.49 -17.81 -5.92
CA SER A 34 -9.88 -18.31 -7.24
C SER A 34 -8.98 -17.75 -8.35
N ILE A 35 -8.59 -16.49 -8.24
CA ILE A 35 -7.69 -15.79 -9.16
C ILE A 35 -6.76 -14.90 -8.34
N VAL A 36 -5.47 -14.86 -8.71
CA VAL A 36 -4.47 -13.96 -8.14
C VAL A 36 -3.82 -13.14 -9.24
N TYR A 37 -3.76 -11.83 -9.03
CA TYR A 37 -3.09 -10.84 -9.88
C TYR A 37 -1.82 -10.35 -9.17
N MET A 38 -0.75 -10.19 -9.94
CA MET A 38 0.52 -9.65 -9.47
C MET A 38 0.93 -8.50 -10.37
N ASP A 39 0.84 -7.29 -9.85
CA ASP A 39 1.21 -6.07 -10.56
C ASP A 39 2.56 -5.55 -10.07
N CYS A 40 3.28 -4.83 -10.93
CA CYS A 40 4.56 -4.21 -10.60
C CYS A 40 4.58 -2.75 -11.05
N ILE A 41 4.87 -1.86 -10.12
CA ILE A 41 4.94 -0.41 -10.35
C ILE A 41 6.35 0.09 -10.02
N HIS A 42 6.99 0.75 -10.98
CA HIS A 42 8.28 1.37 -10.77
C HIS A 42 8.12 2.79 -10.23
N VAL A 43 8.54 3.02 -8.98
CA VAL A 43 8.42 4.30 -8.29
C VAL A 43 9.80 4.90 -8.06
N LYS A 44 9.95 6.20 -8.33
CA LYS A 44 11.17 6.96 -8.00
C LYS A 44 11.09 7.39 -6.53
N VAL A 45 11.95 6.83 -5.70
CA VAL A 45 12.05 7.14 -4.28
C VAL A 45 13.30 7.97 -4.03
N ARG A 46 13.16 9.08 -3.30
CA ARG A 46 14.30 9.88 -2.82
C ARG A 46 14.67 9.41 -1.42
N GLY A 47 15.89 8.93 -1.26
CA GLY A 47 16.44 8.51 0.04
C GLY A 47 17.94 8.82 0.09
N SER A 48 18.45 9.21 1.25
CA SER A 48 19.89 9.47 1.48
C SER A 48 20.54 10.35 0.40
N GLY A 49 19.87 11.42 -0.03
CA GLY A 49 20.37 12.38 -1.02
C GLY A 49 20.27 11.96 -2.50
N ALA A 50 19.89 10.71 -2.81
CA ALA A 50 19.79 10.21 -4.18
C ALA A 50 18.35 9.78 -4.53
N VAL A 51 18.00 9.89 -5.82
CA VAL A 51 16.75 9.32 -6.36
C VAL A 51 17.06 7.95 -6.94
N ARG A 52 16.34 6.93 -6.49
CA ARG A 52 16.45 5.55 -7.01
C ARG A 52 15.08 5.08 -7.48
N VAL A 53 15.05 4.31 -8.56
CA VAL A 53 13.84 3.59 -8.97
C VAL A 53 13.75 2.32 -8.13
N LYS A 54 12.58 2.09 -7.51
CA LYS A 54 12.25 0.85 -6.81
C LYS A 54 11.04 0.21 -7.49
N ALA A 55 11.03 -1.10 -7.59
CA ALA A 55 9.86 -1.87 -8.00
C ALA A 55 8.99 -2.15 -6.76
N LEU A 56 7.72 -1.80 -6.85
CA LEU A 56 6.70 -2.07 -5.85
C LEU A 56 5.78 -3.15 -6.43
N TYR A 57 5.62 -4.24 -5.70
CA TYR A 57 4.82 -5.37 -6.15
C TYR A 57 3.49 -5.39 -5.41
N LEU A 58 2.39 -5.43 -6.14
CA LEU A 58 1.04 -5.48 -5.56
C LEU A 58 0.43 -6.84 -5.86
N ALA A 59 0.06 -7.56 -4.81
CA ALA A 59 -0.69 -8.81 -4.93
C ALA A 59 -2.17 -8.56 -4.63
N SER A 60 -3.06 -8.98 -5.53
CA SER A 60 -4.51 -8.90 -5.33
C SER A 60 -5.17 -10.23 -5.69
N GLY A 61 -6.11 -10.67 -4.86
CA GLY A 61 -6.80 -11.95 -5.03
C GLY A 61 -8.31 -11.76 -5.14
N VAL A 62 -8.99 -12.69 -5.79
CA VAL A 62 -10.45 -12.84 -5.73
C VAL A 62 -10.76 -14.05 -4.87
N ASN A 63 -11.46 -13.85 -3.76
CA ASN A 63 -11.83 -14.93 -2.85
C ASN A 63 -12.92 -15.83 -3.48
N LEU A 64 -13.37 -16.85 -2.75
CA LEU A 64 -14.38 -17.79 -3.25
C LEU A 64 -15.77 -17.17 -3.39
N ASP A 65 -16.04 -16.06 -2.71
CA ASP A 65 -17.26 -15.28 -2.84
C ASP A 65 -17.23 -14.31 -4.04
N GLY A 66 -16.13 -14.31 -4.81
CA GLY A 66 -15.95 -13.42 -5.97
C GLY A 66 -15.54 -12.00 -5.58
N ILE A 67 -15.16 -11.76 -4.32
CA ILE A 67 -14.73 -10.45 -3.83
C ILE A 67 -13.24 -10.27 -4.08
N LYS A 68 -12.89 -9.18 -4.77
CA LYS A 68 -11.50 -8.79 -4.99
C LYS A 68 -10.96 -8.04 -3.76
N GLU A 69 -9.81 -8.46 -3.27
CA GLU A 69 -9.08 -7.78 -2.21
C GLU A 69 -7.58 -7.65 -2.53
N VAL A 70 -6.91 -6.71 -1.85
CA VAL A 70 -5.46 -6.56 -1.93
C VAL A 70 -4.84 -7.46 -0.88
N LEU A 71 -4.03 -8.42 -1.30
CA LEU A 71 -3.38 -9.38 -0.41
C LEU A 71 -2.16 -8.78 0.26
N GLY A 72 -1.38 -8.00 -0.49
CA GLY A 72 -0.16 -7.38 0.02
C GLY A 72 0.48 -6.41 -0.97
N LEU A 73 1.42 -5.65 -0.43
CA LEU A 73 2.26 -4.65 -1.10
C LEU A 73 3.72 -4.83 -0.68
#